data_AF-A0A7W0PW06-F1
#
_entry.id   AF-A0A7W0PW06-F1
#
_cell.length_a   1.000
_cell.length_b   1.000
_cell.length_c   1.000
_cell.angle_alpha   90.00
_cell.angle_beta   90.00
_cell.angle_gamma   90.00
#
_symmetry.space_group_name_H-M   'P 1'
#
loop_
_entity.id
_entity.type
_entity.pdbx_description
1 polymer ?
#
loop_
_entity_poly.entity_id
_entity_poly.type
_entity_poly.pdbx_seq_one_letter_code
_entity_poly.pdbx_strand_id
1 'polypeptide(L)'
;MSYGCRLGSRFRWSGRCALSLRTRCPDRTPKQSLFPWSTLVINVSGCLAVGFIIAALVDGHRASQWLRMGLVIGFCGGYTTFSTFAQETLDLVEARDIATAVAGVAANVLVGVVAVFVGLKIGRLI
;
A
#
# COMPACT_ATOMS: atom_id res chain seq x y z
N MET A 1 18.51 5.81 3.58
CA MET A 1 17.62 4.87 2.85
C MET A 1 17.22 3.64 3.66
N SER A 2 18.15 2.91 4.30
CA SER A 2 17.85 1.62 4.96
C SER A 2 16.85 1.67 6.13
N TYR A 3 16.78 2.78 6.88
CA TYR A 3 15.84 2.93 8.02
C TYR A 3 14.38 3.13 7.58
N GLY A 4 14.10 3.91 6.53
CA GLY A 4 12.74 4.15 6.05
C GLY A 4 12.07 2.88 5.53
N CYS A 5 12.81 2.05 4.78
CA CYS A 5 12.31 0.77 4.27
C CYS A 5 12.02 -0.24 5.40
N ARG A 6 12.86 -0.27 6.45
CA ARG A 6 12.62 -1.07 7.65
C ARG A 6 11.40 -0.60 8.44
N LEU A 7 11.18 0.72 8.54
CA LEU A 7 10.03 1.27 9.26
C LEU A 7 8.71 1.02 8.51
N GLY A 8 8.69 1.23 7.19
CA GLY A 8 7.52 0.98 6.34
C GLY A 8 7.11 -0.50 6.34
N SER A 9 8.09 -1.40 6.26
CA SER A 9 7.82 -2.85 6.34
C SER A 9 7.28 -3.24 7.71
N ARG A 10 7.82 -2.70 8.82
CA ARG A 10 7.27 -2.91 10.17
C ARG A 10 5.82 -2.47 10.30
N PHE A 11 5.44 -1.29 9.81
CA PHE A 11 4.05 -0.83 9.83
C PHE A 11 3.11 -1.76 9.04
N ARG A 12 3.58 -2.31 7.92
CA ARG A 12 2.84 -3.32 7.15
C ARG A 12 2.64 -4.61 7.95
N TRP A 13 3.69 -5.12 8.58
CA TRP A 13 3.61 -6.32 9.44
C TRP A 13 2.73 -6.07 10.67
N SER A 14 2.82 -4.91 11.30
CA SER A 14 1.96 -4.52 12.42
C SER A 14 0.49 -4.40 12.01
N GLY A 15 0.19 -3.84 10.82
CA GLY A 15 -1.17 -3.78 10.28
C GLY A 15 -1.76 -5.16 9.97
N ARG A 16 -0.94 -6.09 9.42
CA ARG A 16 -1.35 -7.48 9.23
C ARG A 16 -1.53 -8.21 10.57
N CYS A 17 -0.60 -8.06 11.51
CA CYS A 17 -0.67 -8.71 12.82
C CYS A 17 -1.85 -8.20 13.67
N ALA A 18 -2.18 -6.91 13.60
CA ALA A 18 -3.32 -6.34 14.32
C ALA A 18 -4.66 -6.90 13.82
N LEU A 19 -4.76 -7.26 12.54
CA LEU A 19 -5.89 -8.01 11.99
C LEU A 19 -5.77 -9.53 12.18
N SER A 20 -4.59 -10.07 12.51
CA SER A 20 -4.31 -11.52 12.58
C SER A 20 -4.06 -12.08 13.99
N LEU A 21 -4.53 -11.44 15.05
CA LEU A 21 -4.34 -11.90 16.44
C LEU A 21 -5.03 -13.25 16.78
N ARG A 22 -5.39 -14.10 15.80
CA ARG A 22 -6.06 -15.38 16.06
C ARG A 22 -5.48 -16.65 15.43
N THR A 23 -4.30 -16.66 14.81
CA THR A 23 -3.77 -17.93 14.26
C THR A 23 -2.24 -18.02 14.28
N ARG A 24 -1.68 -18.44 15.42
CA ARG A 24 -0.40 -19.18 15.44
C ARG A 24 -0.70 -20.67 15.23
N CYS A 25 -0.93 -21.05 13.98
CA CYS A 25 -0.68 -22.42 13.52
C CYS A 25 -0.42 -22.32 12.01
N PRO A 26 0.66 -22.90 11.46
CA PRO A 26 0.89 -22.93 10.03
C PRO A 26 0.00 -24.02 9.43
N ASP A 27 -1.32 -23.77 9.43
CA ASP A 27 -2.24 -24.55 8.64
C ASP A 27 -2.36 -23.88 7.27
N ARG A 28 -2.25 -24.68 6.20
CA ARG A 28 -2.54 -24.24 4.84
C ARG A 28 -4.06 -24.04 4.75
N THR A 29 -4.55 -22.96 5.33
CA THR A 29 -5.96 -22.58 5.18
C THR A 29 -6.24 -22.41 3.70
N PRO A 30 -7.37 -22.95 3.18
CA PRO A 30 -7.73 -22.78 1.78
C PRO A 30 -7.67 -21.29 1.44
N LYS A 31 -7.04 -20.93 0.30
CA LYS A 31 -7.03 -19.56 -0.23
C LYS A 31 -8.47 -19.08 -0.25
N GLN A 32 -8.85 -18.31 0.76
CA GLN A 32 -10.20 -17.78 0.85
C GLN A 32 -10.34 -16.86 -0.36
N SER A 33 -11.28 -17.13 -1.26
CA SER A 33 -11.60 -16.32 -2.43
C SER A 33 -12.26 -14.99 -2.04
N LEU A 34 -11.80 -14.40 -0.94
CA LEU A 34 -12.26 -13.15 -0.40
C LEU A 34 -11.39 -12.04 -0.97
N PHE A 35 -12.04 -10.96 -1.36
CA PHE A 35 -11.37 -9.79 -1.90
C PHE A 35 -10.23 -9.31 -0.97
N PRO A 36 -9.02 -9.02 -1.49
CA PRO A 36 -7.83 -8.72 -0.69
C PRO A 36 -7.85 -7.28 -0.13
N TRP A 37 -8.78 -7.02 0.79
CA TRP A 37 -8.98 -5.71 1.42
C TRP A 37 -7.72 -5.19 2.11
N SER A 38 -6.95 -6.07 2.75
CA SER A 38 -5.74 -5.66 3.48
C SER A 38 -4.70 -5.02 2.56
N THR A 39 -4.48 -5.61 1.38
CA THR A 39 -3.52 -5.13 0.38
C THR A 39 -4.03 -3.87 -0.31
N LEU A 40 -5.33 -3.78 -0.59
CA LEU A 40 -5.92 -2.55 -1.12
C LEU A 40 -5.75 -1.38 -0.14
N VAL A 41 -6.06 -1.56 1.14
CA VAL A 41 -5.96 -0.49 2.14
C VAL A 41 -4.53 0.04 2.26
N ILE A 42 -3.52 -0.84 2.39
CA ILE A 42 -2.12 -0.40 2.52
C ILE A 42 -1.59 0.28 1.25
N ASN A 43 -2.03 -0.16 0.06
CA ASN A 43 -1.60 0.47 -1.18
C ASN A 43 -2.26 1.85 -1.34
N VAL A 44 -3.56 1.95 -1.09
CA VAL A 44 -4.32 3.20 -1.19
C VAL A 44 -3.86 4.24 -0.17
N SER A 45 -3.68 3.87 1.10
CA SER A 45 -3.17 4.80 2.11
C SER A 45 -1.72 5.22 1.82
N GLY A 46 -0.92 4.33 1.23
CA GLY A 46 0.44 4.65 0.78
C GLY A 46 0.43 5.64 -0.38
N CYS A 47 -0.45 5.45 -1.36
CA CYS A 47 -0.69 6.40 -2.46
C CYS A 47 -1.11 7.78 -1.94
N LEU A 48 -2.05 7.83 -0.99
CA LEU A 48 -2.46 9.08 -0.34
C LEU A 48 -1.29 9.79 0.33
N ALA A 49 -0.49 9.04 1.09
CA ALA A 49 0.68 9.57 1.79
C ALA A 49 1.73 10.12 0.82
N VAL A 50 2.00 9.43 -0.30
CA VAL A 50 2.93 9.92 -1.34
C VAL A 50 2.45 11.26 -1.91
N GLY A 51 1.17 11.35 -2.29
CA GLY A 51 0.61 12.60 -2.82
C GLY A 51 0.72 13.76 -1.82
N PHE A 52 0.37 13.49 -0.56
CA PHE A 52 0.48 14.48 0.52
C PHE A 52 1.92 14.95 0.75
N ILE A 53 2.86 14.00 0.87
CA ILE A 53 4.28 14.30 1.13
C ILE A 53 4.89 15.11 -0.01
N ILE A 54 4.55 14.78 -1.27
CA ILE A 54 5.02 15.53 -2.43
C ILE A 54 4.52 16.99 -2.36
N ALA A 55 3.21 17.18 -2.20
CA ALA A 55 2.64 18.52 -2.18
C ALA A 55 3.11 19.37 -0.98
N ALA A 56 3.10 18.81 0.24
CA ALA A 56 3.40 19.57 1.45
C ALA A 56 4.91 19.86 1.63
N LEU A 57 5.77 18.93 1.23
CA LEU A 57 7.20 18.99 1.55
C LEU A 57 8.11 19.21 0.34
N VAL A 58 7.70 18.75 -0.85
CA VAL A 58 8.57 18.74 -2.05
C VAL A 58 8.30 19.93 -2.96
N ASP A 59 7.03 20.27 -3.24
CA ASP A 59 6.67 21.33 -4.19
C ASP A 59 7.24 22.71 -3.80
N GLY A 60 7.53 22.94 -2.51
CA GLY A 60 8.13 24.18 -2.00
C GLY A 60 9.64 24.16 -1.73
N HIS A 61 10.38 23.12 -2.13
CA HIS A 61 11.79 22.89 -1.72
C HIS A 61 12.02 22.92 -0.20
N ARG A 62 10.97 22.73 0.60
CA ARG A 62 11.01 22.81 2.07
C ARG A 62 11.73 21.61 2.68
N ALA A 63 11.79 20.48 1.98
CA ALA A 63 12.48 19.28 2.41
C ALA A 63 13.82 19.05 1.70
N SER A 64 14.82 18.62 2.46
CA SER A 64 16.10 18.19 1.91
C SER A 64 15.94 16.94 1.02
N GLN A 65 16.81 16.80 0.02
CA GLN A 65 16.83 15.65 -0.90
C GLN A 65 16.88 14.30 -0.17
N TRP A 66 17.60 14.24 0.95
CA TRP A 66 17.68 13.08 1.83
C TRP A 66 16.33 12.69 2.44
N LEU A 67 15.54 13.69 2.88
CA LEU A 67 14.23 13.45 3.47
C LEU A 67 13.22 12.96 2.41
N ARG A 68 13.26 13.55 1.20
CA ARG A 68 12.45 13.10 0.06
C ARG A 68 12.74 11.64 -0.30
N MET A 69 14.02 11.28 -0.42
CA MET A 69 14.42 9.88 -0.68
C MET A 69 14.03 8.95 0.48
N GLY A 70 14.19 9.39 1.72
CA GLY A 70 13.83 8.59 2.90
C GLY A 70 12.35 8.28 3.03
N LEU A 71 11.49 9.28 2.81
CA LEU A 71 10.04 9.17 2.98
C LEU A 71 9.36 8.56 1.75
N VAL A 72 9.58 9.12 0.56
CA VAL A 72 8.86 8.70 -0.65
C VAL A 72 9.39 7.35 -1.14
N ILE A 73 10.71 7.22 -1.28
CA ILE A 73 11.30 5.98 -1.83
C ILE A 73 11.45 4.93 -0.72
N GLY A 74 11.90 5.34 0.47
CA GLY A 74 12.13 4.43 1.60
C GLY A 74 10.85 3.98 2.30
N PHE A 75 10.13 4.91 2.94
CA PHE A 75 8.97 4.58 3.76
C PHE A 75 7.77 4.14 2.92
N CYS A 76 7.32 4.95 1.96
CA CYS A 76 6.16 4.60 1.14
C CYS A 76 6.43 3.34 0.31
N GLY A 77 7.62 3.20 -0.29
CA GLY A 77 8.03 1.98 -0.99
C GLY A 77 8.08 0.74 -0.08
N GLY A 78 8.55 0.91 1.16
CA GLY A 78 8.53 -0.14 2.19
C GLY A 78 7.15 -0.43 2.78
N TYR A 79 6.18 0.47 2.61
CA TYR A 79 4.81 0.35 3.15
C TYR A 79 3.85 -0.31 2.15
N THR A 80 3.87 0.11 0.88
CA THR A 80 3.04 -0.45 -0.21
C THR A 80 3.64 -1.70 -0.85
N THR A 81 2.81 -2.60 -1.41
CA THR A 81 3.30 -3.86 -1.99
C THR A 81 2.64 -4.20 -3.32
N PHE A 82 3.48 -4.38 -4.34
CA PHE A 82 3.04 -4.90 -5.63
C PHE A 82 3.10 -6.42 -5.69
N SER A 83 4.10 -7.05 -5.06
CA SER A 83 4.28 -8.51 -5.11
C SER A 83 3.15 -9.28 -4.42
N THR A 84 2.68 -8.81 -3.25
CA THR A 84 1.52 -9.43 -2.59
C THR A 84 0.25 -9.25 -3.42
N PHE A 85 0.02 -8.05 -3.96
CA PHE A 85 -1.11 -7.77 -4.85
C PHE A 85 -1.11 -8.69 -6.09
N ALA A 86 0.04 -8.91 -6.72
CA ALA A 86 0.16 -9.79 -7.87
C ALA A 86 -0.12 -11.25 -7.52
N GLN A 87 0.38 -11.74 -6.37
CA GLN A 87 0.08 -13.09 -5.89
C GLN A 87 -1.40 -13.26 -5.59
N GLU A 88 -2.03 -12.34 -4.85
CA GLU A 88 -3.47 -12.38 -4.55
C GLU A 88 -4.34 -12.33 -5.82
N THR A 89 -3.89 -11.61 -6.85
CA THR A 89 -4.58 -11.58 -8.15
C THR A 89 -4.47 -12.94 -8.86
N LEU A 90 -3.28 -13.55 -8.87
CA LEU A 90 -3.08 -14.88 -9.45
C LEU A 90 -3.90 -15.94 -8.70
N ASP A 91 -3.96 -15.85 -7.38
CA ASP A 91 -4.76 -16.73 -6.53
C ASP A 91 -6.24 -16.72 -6.92
N LEU A 92 -6.80 -15.54 -7.21
CA LEU A 92 -8.19 -15.40 -7.68
C LEU A 92 -8.38 -15.95 -9.10
N VAL A 93 -7.39 -15.76 -9.98
CA VAL A 93 -7.41 -16.32 -11.35
C VAL A 93 -7.36 -17.85 -11.32
N GLU A 94 -6.50 -18.44 -10.48
CA GLU A 94 -6.43 -19.89 -10.25
C GLU A 94 -7.75 -20.44 -9.71
N ALA A 95 -8.40 -19.70 -8.81
CA ALA A 95 -9.72 -20.02 -8.27
C ALA A 95 -10.88 -19.82 -9.26
N ARG A 96 -10.60 -19.43 -10.52
CA ARG A 96 -11.57 -19.09 -11.57
C ARG A 96 -12.49 -17.91 -11.24
N ASP A 97 -12.18 -17.13 -10.21
CA ASP A 97 -12.90 -15.92 -9.85
C ASP A 97 -12.31 -14.69 -10.56
N ILE A 98 -12.53 -14.64 -11.88
CA ILE A 98 -11.99 -13.59 -12.75
C ILE A 98 -12.64 -12.23 -12.45
N ALA A 99 -13.91 -12.22 -12.05
CA ALA A 99 -14.63 -10.99 -11.73
C ALA A 99 -13.97 -10.27 -10.54
N THR A 100 -13.72 -10.99 -9.45
CA THR A 100 -13.05 -10.43 -8.26
C THR A 100 -11.60 -10.06 -8.57
N ALA A 101 -10.89 -10.85 -9.38
CA ALA A 101 -9.51 -10.53 -9.79
C ALA A 101 -9.44 -9.19 -10.55
N VAL A 102 -10.28 -9.01 -11.57
CA VAL A 102 -10.33 -7.77 -12.36
C VAL A 102 -10.78 -6.60 -11.50
N ALA A 103 -11.80 -6.79 -10.66
CA ALA A 103 -12.26 -5.75 -9.73
C ALA A 103 -11.14 -5.33 -8.76
N GLY A 104 -10.35 -6.27 -8.24
CA GLY A 104 -9.22 -6.00 -7.34
C GLY A 104 -8.09 -5.21 -8.01
N VAL A 105 -7.77 -5.55 -9.26
CA VAL A 105 -6.80 -4.81 -10.08
C VAL A 105 -7.30 -3.39 -10.35
N ALA A 106 -8.53 -3.26 -10.85
CA ALA A 106 -9.13 -1.98 -11.16
C ALA A 106 -9.23 -1.09 -9.91
N ALA A 107 -9.64 -1.65 -8.78
CA ALA A 107 -9.74 -0.90 -7.52
C ALA A 107 -8.37 -0.42 -7.03
N ASN A 108 -7.31 -1.26 -7.07
CA ASN A 108 -5.97 -0.81 -6.68
C ASN A 108 -5.47 0.35 -7.56
N VAL A 109 -5.68 0.26 -8.87
CA VAL A 109 -5.21 1.29 -9.81
C VAL A 109 -6.05 2.57 -9.69
N LEU A 110 -7.37 2.48 -9.83
CA LEU A 110 -8.25 3.64 -9.86
C LEU A 110 -8.27 4.36 -8.51
N VAL A 111 -8.48 3.61 -7.41
CA VAL A 111 -8.53 4.21 -6.07
C VAL A 111 -7.14 4.72 -5.68
N GLY A 112 -6.06 4.03 -6.05
CA GLY A 112 -4.69 4.49 -5.82
C GLY A 112 -4.42 5.83 -6.51
N VAL A 113 -4.79 5.99 -7.78
CA VAL A 113 -4.62 7.25 -8.52
C VAL A 113 -5.44 8.38 -7.90
N VAL A 114 -6.70 8.12 -7.55
CA VAL A 114 -7.56 9.10 -6.87
C VAL A 114 -6.95 9.49 -5.51
N ALA A 115 -6.43 8.53 -4.75
CA ALA A 115 -5.79 8.78 -3.47
C ALA A 115 -4.56 9.67 -3.61
N VAL A 116 -3.70 9.46 -4.62
CA VAL A 116 -2.57 10.38 -4.90
C VAL A 116 -3.10 11.79 -5.18
N PHE A 117 -4.11 11.94 -6.03
CA PHE A 117 -4.68 13.23 -6.37
C PHE A 117 -5.25 13.97 -5.15
N VAL A 118 -6.00 13.24 -4.31
CA VAL A 118 -6.54 13.77 -3.04
C VAL A 118 -5.40 14.18 -2.11
N GLY A 119 -4.36 13.35 -1.97
CA GLY A 119 -3.18 13.67 -1.18
C GLY A 119 -2.49 14.95 -1.63
N LEU A 120 -2.31 15.12 -2.95
CA LEU A 120 -1.75 16.33 -3.54
C LEU A 120 -2.61 17.57 -3.23
N LYS A 121 -3.93 17.47 -3.34
CA LYS A 121 -4.84 18.57 -3.02
C LYS A 121 -4.75 18.96 -1.56
N ILE A 122 -4.80 17.98 -0.65
CA ILE A 122 -4.69 18.22 0.80
C ILE A 122 -3.34 18.85 1.13
N GLY A 123 -2.25 18.31 0.60
CA GLY A 123 -0.91 18.82 0.89
C GLY A 123 -0.66 20.25 0.38
N ARG A 124 -1.37 20.69 -0.68
CA ARG A 124 -1.29 22.07 -1.19
C ARG A 124 -2.13 23.08 -0.42
N LEU A 125 -3.09 22.62 0.39
CA LEU A 125 -3.88 23.49 1.25
C LEU A 125 -3.11 23.93 2.51
N ILE A 126 -1.94 23.33 2.75
CA ILE A 126 -1.05 23.57 3.90
C ILE A 126 0.21 24.28 3.40
#